data_AF-A0A4S4EZK0-F1
#
_entry.id   AF-A0A4S4EZK0-F1
#
_cell.length_a   1.000
_cell.length_b   1.000
_cell.length_c   1.000
_cell.angle_alpha   90.00
_cell.angle_beta   90.00
_cell.angle_gamma   90.00
#
_symmetry.space_group_name_H-M   'P 1'
#
loop_
_entity.id
_entity.type
_entity.pdbx_description
1 polymer ?
#
loop_
_entity_poly.entity_id
_entity_poly.type
_entity_poly.pdbx_seq_one_letter_code
_entity_poly.pdbx_strand_id
1 'polypeptide(L)'
;MGMSSGSNSHYQPSPNMNPAHQLPRAGGLHTSLLLASANAPGSPDPLGPRSNYNQVREFPAESASSRETWPTADAIMANKLENARVETDLAEQPVIRRVSKSNNISLQDIARERVDLISEKMHSLSEEILEELKGRLHVILEGNGGSQHREEFFILQGLVQSRSDLTAKTLIRAHHTQLEILVAINTGIQAFLHPTISLSQTSLIEVFVYKRCRNIACQNELPAGDCACEICTNRKGFCNLCMCVICNKFDFEVNTCRWIGCDLCSHWTHIDCAIHEKHIGMGPSKSGAVPGEMLFRCWACKRASELLGWVKDVFQQCAPNWDREALIRELDSVSRIFGGSEDPAGRKLFWKCEELIEKLKGGAAESIACRVILMFFQELDMDSSRNPESGEDRRVIAPQEACNQIAEVVQEALKKMEMVADEKMRMFKKAHQALEASELELDEKAREVAELKLERQRKKQQIDELESIARLKQAEADMFQLKADEARQEAERLQRITLAKAAKSEEYAKKYLELRLNEAEAEKLYLFQKIRLQNVHSISVKEECQTNEQLPVRTIP
;
A
#
# COMPACT_ATOMS: atom_id res chain seq x y z
N MET A 1 21.52 11.05 -29.29
CA MET A 1 22.85 11.56 -28.85
C MET A 1 22.58 12.82 -28.04
N GLY A 2 22.91 12.96 -26.75
CA GLY A 2 23.65 12.13 -25.78
C GLY A 2 24.36 13.09 -24.80
N MET A 3 24.57 12.84 -23.51
CA MET A 3 24.25 11.71 -22.61
C MET A 3 24.22 12.24 -21.17
N SER A 4 23.55 11.53 -20.23
CA SER A 4 23.81 11.58 -18.77
C SER A 4 23.61 12.92 -18.03
N SER A 5 23.38 12.96 -16.71
CA SER A 5 22.97 11.95 -15.72
C SER A 5 22.36 12.69 -14.52
N GLY A 6 21.33 12.10 -13.90
CA GLY A 6 20.81 12.27 -12.53
C GLY A 6 21.03 13.56 -11.71
N SER A 7 20.01 13.96 -10.93
CA SER A 7 20.09 14.12 -9.45
C SER A 7 18.89 14.88 -8.88
N ASN A 8 18.32 14.33 -7.80
CA ASN A 8 17.63 15.00 -6.69
C ASN A 8 16.73 16.23 -6.99
N SER A 9 15.44 15.98 -7.21
CA SER A 9 14.38 16.95 -6.89
C SER A 9 13.95 16.75 -5.43
N HIS A 10 14.44 17.59 -4.52
CA HIS A 10 13.94 17.64 -3.15
C HIS A 10 12.46 18.01 -3.13
N TYR A 11 11.59 17.15 -2.60
CA TYR A 11 10.34 17.61 -2.02
C TYR A 11 10.68 18.42 -0.76
N GLN A 12 10.43 19.74 -0.79
CA GLN A 12 10.37 20.53 0.44
C GLN A 12 9.16 20.08 1.24
N PRO A 13 9.32 19.64 2.51
CA PRO A 13 8.19 19.40 3.38
C PRO A 13 7.56 20.74 3.76
N SER A 14 6.23 20.82 3.69
CA SER A 14 5.45 21.82 4.45
C SER A 14 5.86 21.77 5.92
N PRO A 15 5.86 22.89 6.65
CA PRO A 15 6.44 22.96 7.99
C PRO A 15 5.76 21.96 8.93
N ASN A 16 6.56 21.07 9.52
CA ASN A 16 6.12 20.10 10.53
C ASN A 16 5.42 20.82 11.69
N MET A 17 4.10 20.73 11.73
CA MET A 17 3.36 20.91 12.98
C MET A 17 3.66 19.71 13.86
N ASN A 18 4.66 19.86 14.74
CA ASN A 18 4.95 18.87 15.77
C ASN A 18 3.67 18.64 16.59
N PRO A 19 3.35 17.38 16.94
CA PRO A 19 2.30 17.12 17.92
C PRO A 19 2.63 17.86 19.22
N ALA A 20 1.60 18.40 19.91
CA ALA A 20 1.77 19.12 21.17
C ALA A 20 2.46 18.29 22.28
N HIS A 21 2.60 16.98 22.08
CA HIS A 21 3.37 16.04 22.90
C HIS A 21 4.92 16.27 22.90
N GLN A 22 5.45 17.32 22.25
CA GLN A 22 6.90 17.57 22.11
C GLN A 22 7.41 18.95 22.61
N LEU A 23 6.82 19.56 23.65
CA LEU A 23 7.47 20.68 24.35
C LEU A 23 8.29 20.24 25.58
N PRO A 24 9.63 20.14 25.50
CA PRO A 24 10.46 20.17 26.69
C PRO A 24 10.50 21.60 27.27
N ARG A 25 10.12 21.75 28.54
CA ARG A 25 10.20 23.03 29.25
C ARG A 25 11.68 23.42 29.45
N ALA A 26 12.06 24.62 29.04
CA ALA A 26 13.46 25.05 29.02
C ALA A 26 14.08 25.12 30.43
N GLY A 27 15.15 24.36 30.64
CA GLY A 27 16.11 24.51 31.74
C GLY A 27 17.50 24.29 31.15
N GLY A 28 18.29 25.36 31.03
CA GLY A 28 19.47 25.35 30.16
C GLY A 28 20.74 24.82 30.81
N LEU A 29 21.72 24.47 29.97
CA LEU A 29 23.10 24.93 30.11
C LEU A 29 23.83 24.82 28.76
N HIS A 30 24.64 25.83 28.44
CA HIS A 30 25.45 25.88 27.21
C HIS A 30 26.60 24.85 27.26
N THR A 31 26.96 24.30 26.10
CA THR A 31 28.38 24.23 25.72
C THR A 31 28.53 24.38 24.20
N SER A 32 29.22 25.43 23.77
CA SER A 32 29.56 25.68 22.36
C SER A 32 30.80 24.89 21.95
N LEU A 33 30.94 24.55 20.66
CA LEU A 33 32.23 24.61 19.96
C LEU A 33 32.03 24.65 18.43
N LEU A 34 33.05 25.11 17.71
CA LEU A 34 32.94 25.73 16.37
C LEU A 34 33.80 25.02 15.31
N LEU A 35 33.37 25.21 14.04
CA LEU A 35 34.18 25.33 12.82
C LEU A 35 35.11 24.17 12.37
N ALA A 36 34.88 23.71 11.13
CA ALA A 36 35.92 23.73 10.10
C ALA A 36 35.29 23.77 8.68
N SER A 37 35.80 24.65 7.82
CA SER A 37 35.53 24.71 6.38
C SER A 37 36.86 24.69 5.62
N ALA A 38 36.90 24.12 4.42
CA ALA A 38 38.06 24.17 3.52
C ALA A 38 37.63 24.27 2.06
N ASN A 39 38.28 25.14 1.28
CA ASN A 39 37.92 25.52 -0.10
C ASN A 39 38.91 25.02 -1.15
N ALA A 40 38.40 24.58 -2.32
CA ALA A 40 38.90 24.77 -3.72
C ALA A 40 40.36 24.34 -4.09
N PRO A 41 40.84 24.43 -5.37
CA PRO A 41 40.22 24.70 -6.71
C PRO A 41 40.44 23.54 -7.75
N GLY A 42 40.18 23.60 -9.07
CA GLY A 42 39.36 24.50 -9.92
C GLY A 42 39.89 24.75 -11.37
N SER A 43 39.15 24.30 -12.41
CA SER A 43 39.25 24.63 -13.88
C SER A 43 40.47 24.16 -14.71
N PRO A 44 40.46 24.16 -16.08
CA PRO A 44 39.46 24.72 -17.04
C PRO A 44 39.03 23.86 -18.27
N ASP A 45 38.03 24.37 -19.02
CA ASP A 45 37.65 24.13 -20.44
C ASP A 45 38.77 24.51 -21.46
N PRO A 46 38.72 24.28 -22.83
CA PRO A 46 37.53 24.34 -23.73
C PRO A 46 37.50 23.44 -25.01
N LEU A 47 36.41 23.52 -25.81
CA LEU A 47 36.32 23.71 -27.29
C LEU A 47 35.10 23.01 -27.99
N GLY A 48 34.35 23.75 -28.82
CA GLY A 48 33.38 23.23 -29.82
C GLY A 48 34.02 23.00 -31.22
N PRO A 49 33.28 22.87 -32.36
CA PRO A 49 32.00 23.56 -32.68
C PRO A 49 30.97 22.83 -33.61
N ARG A 50 29.82 23.50 -33.87
CA ARG A 50 28.96 23.53 -35.11
C ARG A 50 28.52 22.20 -35.79
N SER A 51 27.26 22.03 -36.22
CA SER A 51 26.60 22.85 -37.25
C SER A 51 25.07 22.73 -37.28
N ASN A 52 24.42 23.79 -37.80
CA ASN A 52 22.99 23.89 -38.10
C ASN A 52 22.70 23.42 -39.53
N TYR A 53 21.48 22.95 -39.85
CA TYR A 53 20.71 23.41 -41.02
C TYR A 53 19.25 22.94 -40.98
N ASN A 54 18.32 23.88 -41.17
CA ASN A 54 16.89 23.61 -41.39
C ASN A 54 16.62 23.30 -42.86
N GLN A 55 15.66 22.42 -43.17
CA GLN A 55 14.73 22.72 -44.26
C GLN A 55 13.34 22.10 -44.06
N VAL A 56 12.32 22.94 -44.29
CA VAL A 56 10.90 22.62 -44.26
C VAL A 56 10.43 22.31 -45.69
N ARG A 57 9.64 21.24 -45.90
CA ARG A 57 8.44 21.29 -46.76
C ARG A 57 7.51 20.07 -46.74
N GLU A 58 6.26 20.34 -46.41
CA GLU A 58 4.99 19.98 -47.08
C GLU A 58 4.84 18.65 -47.88
N PHE A 59 3.82 17.88 -47.46
CA PHE A 59 2.88 16.96 -48.15
C PHE A 59 2.79 17.01 -49.70
N PRO A 60 2.31 15.95 -50.42
CA PRO A 60 1.14 15.14 -50.05
C PRO A 60 1.13 13.63 -50.41
N ALA A 61 -0.01 12.99 -50.12
CA ALA A 61 -0.34 11.60 -50.47
C ALA A 61 -0.78 11.45 -51.95
N GLU A 62 -0.62 10.25 -52.52
CA GLU A 62 -1.74 9.46 -53.07
C GLU A 62 -1.32 8.02 -53.46
N SER A 63 -2.30 7.22 -53.87
CA SER A 63 -2.27 5.76 -53.89
C SER A 63 -1.75 5.12 -55.20
N ALA A 64 -1.31 3.86 -55.11
CA ALA A 64 -1.89 2.68 -55.80
C ALA A 64 -0.92 1.74 -56.57
N SER A 65 -1.17 0.43 -56.33
CA SER A 65 -1.20 -0.67 -57.31
C SER A 65 0.03 -1.57 -57.57
N SER A 66 -0.18 -2.85 -57.25
CA SER A 66 0.34 -4.07 -57.94
C SER A 66 1.86 -4.35 -57.83
N ARG A 67 2.37 -5.59 -57.93
CA ARG A 67 1.81 -6.87 -58.41
C ARG A 67 2.61 -8.07 -57.84
N GLU A 68 1.99 -9.22 -57.64
CA GLU A 68 2.67 -10.47 -57.21
C GLU A 68 3.31 -11.23 -58.38
N THR A 69 4.36 -12.04 -58.14
CA THR A 69 4.65 -13.28 -58.88
C THR A 69 5.58 -14.22 -58.08
N TRP A 70 5.20 -15.51 -57.94
CA TRP A 70 6.05 -16.62 -57.46
C TRP A 70 6.82 -17.27 -58.64
N PRO A 71 7.90 -18.05 -58.42
CA PRO A 71 7.84 -19.50 -58.10
C PRO A 71 8.86 -19.88 -56.98
N THR A 72 9.29 -21.11 -56.67
CA THR A 72 9.21 -22.48 -57.27
C THR A 72 9.26 -23.55 -56.15
N ALA A 73 9.44 -24.84 -56.47
CA ALA A 73 9.67 -25.95 -55.54
C ALA A 73 10.81 -26.88 -56.03
N ASP A 74 11.41 -27.67 -55.12
CA ASP A 74 12.14 -28.96 -55.29
C ASP A 74 12.92 -29.30 -53.98
N ALA A 75 13.28 -30.53 -53.56
CA ALA A 75 12.80 -31.89 -53.89
C ALA A 75 13.37 -32.97 -52.89
N ILE A 76 12.64 -34.09 -52.71
CA ILE A 76 13.12 -35.51 -52.62
C ILE A 76 13.60 -36.20 -51.29
N MET A 77 12.83 -37.26 -50.93
CA MET A 77 13.09 -38.61 -50.35
C MET A 77 13.82 -38.88 -49.01
N ALA A 78 13.21 -39.74 -48.17
CA ALA A 78 13.56 -41.19 -48.03
C ALA A 78 12.54 -42.01 -47.17
N ASN A 79 12.46 -43.33 -47.42
CA ASN A 79 11.47 -44.27 -46.82
C ASN A 79 11.98 -45.02 -45.56
N LYS A 80 11.06 -45.46 -44.66
CA LYS A 80 10.92 -46.89 -44.31
C LYS A 80 9.65 -47.25 -43.51
N LEU A 81 9.31 -48.54 -43.58
CA LEU A 81 8.10 -49.22 -43.09
C LEU A 81 8.51 -50.27 -42.04
N GLU A 82 7.76 -50.46 -40.94
CA GLU A 82 7.43 -51.81 -40.43
C GLU A 82 6.28 -51.88 -39.41
N ASN A 83 5.80 -53.12 -39.22
CA ASN A 83 4.41 -53.51 -38.97
C ASN A 83 4.07 -53.88 -37.51
N ALA A 84 2.82 -53.58 -37.14
CA ALA A 84 1.86 -54.47 -36.45
C ALA A 84 2.00 -54.88 -34.97
N ARG A 85 0.92 -54.70 -34.19
CA ARG A 85 -0.06 -55.72 -33.73
C ARG A 85 -0.94 -55.15 -32.62
N VAL A 86 -2.21 -55.57 -32.61
CA VAL A 86 -3.22 -55.31 -31.58
C VAL A 86 -3.37 -56.56 -30.74
N GLU A 87 -3.39 -56.43 -29.41
CA GLU A 87 -4.38 -57.14 -28.59
C GLU A 87 -4.53 -56.48 -27.21
N THR A 88 -5.70 -56.72 -26.61
CA THR A 88 -6.26 -55.97 -25.47
C THR A 88 -6.08 -56.77 -24.19
N ASP A 89 -5.64 -56.14 -23.09
CA ASP A 89 -6.29 -56.43 -21.81
C ASP A 89 -6.18 -55.28 -20.78
N LEU A 90 -7.07 -55.31 -19.79
CA LEU A 90 -7.32 -54.25 -18.83
C LEU A 90 -6.39 -54.32 -17.60
N ALA A 91 -5.76 -53.19 -17.22
CA ALA A 91 -5.75 -52.66 -15.84
C ALA A 91 -4.96 -51.33 -15.70
N GLU A 92 -5.32 -50.57 -14.67
CA GLU A 92 -4.58 -49.45 -14.04
C GLU A 92 -4.29 -48.17 -14.85
N GLN A 93 -5.14 -47.15 -14.63
CA GLN A 93 -4.82 -45.75 -14.90
C GLN A 93 -3.88 -45.18 -13.81
N PRO A 94 -2.72 -44.60 -14.14
CA PRO A 94 -2.16 -43.52 -13.37
C PRO A 94 -2.79 -42.20 -13.85
N VAL A 95 -3.69 -41.66 -13.03
CA VAL A 95 -4.37 -40.37 -13.26
C VAL A 95 -3.34 -39.31 -13.66
N ILE A 96 -3.65 -38.61 -14.75
CA ILE A 96 -2.95 -37.42 -15.22
C ILE A 96 -2.80 -36.44 -14.06
N ARG A 97 -1.63 -36.39 -13.43
CA ARG A 97 -1.28 -35.33 -12.49
C ARG A 97 -0.90 -34.08 -13.30
N ARG A 98 -1.87 -33.56 -14.06
CA ARG A 98 -1.94 -32.14 -14.41
C ARG A 98 -1.96 -31.42 -13.07
N VAL A 99 -0.78 -31.01 -12.63
CA VAL A 99 -0.66 -30.01 -11.59
C VAL A 99 -1.11 -28.72 -12.24
N SER A 100 -2.43 -28.51 -12.23
CA SER A 100 -3.00 -27.18 -12.30
C SER A 100 -2.48 -26.44 -11.06
N LYS A 101 -1.31 -25.81 -11.20
CA LYS A 101 -0.76 -24.90 -10.19
C LYS A 101 -1.78 -23.78 -10.01
N SER A 102 -2.60 -23.90 -8.97
CA SER A 102 -3.38 -22.79 -8.46
C SER A 102 -2.39 -21.74 -7.96
N ASN A 103 -2.08 -20.74 -8.79
CA ASN A 103 -1.16 -19.64 -8.46
C ASN A 103 -1.73 -18.69 -7.38
N ASN A 104 -2.93 -18.95 -6.87
CA ASN A 104 -3.59 -18.14 -5.86
C ASN A 104 -2.90 -18.35 -4.51
N ILE A 105 -2.23 -17.30 -4.02
CA ILE A 105 -1.73 -17.20 -2.65
C ILE A 105 -2.90 -16.75 -1.75
N SER A 106 -3.01 -17.31 -0.55
CA SER A 106 -3.94 -16.83 0.48
C SER A 106 -3.22 -16.08 1.61
N LEU A 107 -3.97 -15.33 2.42
CA LEU A 107 -3.45 -14.69 3.64
C LEU A 107 -2.86 -15.71 4.63
N GLN A 108 -3.42 -16.93 4.68
CA GLN A 108 -2.88 -18.00 5.52
C GLN A 108 -1.53 -18.52 5.00
N ASP A 109 -1.35 -18.59 3.68
CA ASP A 109 -0.05 -18.94 3.08
C ASP A 109 1.00 -17.86 3.42
N ILE A 110 0.66 -16.58 3.30
CA ILE A 110 1.56 -15.46 3.65
C ILE A 110 1.97 -15.52 5.13
N ALA A 111 1.01 -15.80 6.02
CA ALA A 111 1.26 -15.92 7.45
C ALA A 111 2.12 -17.14 7.82
N ARG A 112 1.84 -18.31 7.22
CA ARG A 112 2.44 -19.60 7.58
C ARG A 112 3.75 -19.91 6.87
N GLU A 113 3.84 -19.67 5.56
CA GLU A 113 4.93 -20.16 4.72
C GLU A 113 6.17 -19.28 4.75
N ARG A 114 7.31 -19.89 4.41
CA ARG A 114 8.61 -19.19 4.39
C ARG A 114 8.58 -17.93 3.53
N VAL A 115 9.32 -16.91 4.00
CA VAL A 115 9.37 -15.59 3.35
C VAL A 115 9.78 -15.70 1.88
N ASP A 116 10.81 -16.49 1.57
CA ASP A 116 11.34 -16.66 0.22
C ASP A 116 10.36 -17.32 -0.75
N LEU A 117 9.69 -18.40 -0.33
CA LEU A 117 8.70 -19.10 -1.16
C LEU A 117 7.48 -18.22 -1.53
N ILE A 118 7.01 -17.39 -0.60
CA ILE A 118 5.89 -16.49 -0.85
C ILE A 118 6.35 -15.28 -1.67
N SER A 119 7.54 -14.75 -1.41
CA SER A 119 8.15 -13.67 -2.18
C SER A 119 8.28 -14.07 -3.66
N GLU A 120 8.85 -15.24 -3.96
CA GLU A 120 8.97 -15.76 -5.34
C GLU A 120 7.62 -15.89 -6.05
N LYS A 121 6.58 -16.38 -5.35
CA LYS A 121 5.23 -16.45 -5.92
C LYS A 121 4.65 -15.05 -6.17
N MET A 122 4.79 -14.11 -5.23
CA MET A 122 4.24 -12.75 -5.35
C MET A 122 4.84 -11.97 -6.52
N HIS A 123 6.14 -12.12 -6.81
CA HIS A 123 6.77 -11.53 -8.01
C HIS A 123 6.18 -12.04 -9.34
N SER A 124 5.36 -13.10 -9.32
CA SER A 124 4.65 -13.63 -10.50
C SER A 124 3.15 -13.28 -10.56
N LEU A 125 2.65 -12.50 -9.60
CA LEU A 125 1.26 -12.02 -9.55
C LEU A 125 1.14 -10.62 -10.18
N SER A 126 -0.06 -10.25 -10.59
CA SER A 126 -0.41 -8.88 -10.97
C SER A 126 -0.69 -8.01 -9.74
N GLU A 127 -0.49 -6.70 -9.86
CA GLU A 127 -0.77 -5.71 -8.82
C GLU A 127 -2.22 -5.79 -8.32
N GLU A 128 -3.17 -6.07 -9.22
CA GLU A 128 -4.59 -6.26 -8.89
C GLU A 128 -4.82 -7.37 -7.84
N ILE A 129 -4.09 -8.49 -7.95
CA ILE A 129 -4.19 -9.61 -6.99
C ILE A 129 -3.49 -9.25 -5.66
N LEU A 130 -2.41 -8.47 -5.72
CA LEU A 130 -1.70 -7.99 -4.53
C LEU A 130 -2.57 -7.01 -3.72
N GLU A 131 -3.26 -6.10 -4.39
CA GLU A 131 -4.23 -5.20 -3.77
C GLU A 131 -5.53 -5.93 -3.35
N GLU A 132 -5.98 -6.98 -4.06
CA GLU A 132 -7.07 -7.85 -3.57
C GLU A 132 -6.69 -8.49 -2.22
N LEU A 133 -5.45 -8.99 -2.08
CA LEU A 133 -4.96 -9.56 -0.82
C LEU A 133 -4.92 -8.52 0.31
N LYS A 134 -4.47 -7.29 0.03
CA LYS A 134 -4.50 -6.18 0.99
C LYS A 134 -5.93 -5.81 1.38
N GLY A 135 -6.84 -5.70 0.41
CA GLY A 135 -8.27 -5.42 0.64
C GLY A 135 -8.96 -6.49 1.47
N ARG A 136 -8.67 -7.78 1.22
CA ARG A 136 -9.19 -8.90 2.03
C ARG A 136 -8.72 -8.82 3.48
N LEU A 137 -7.45 -8.53 3.72
CA LEU A 137 -6.96 -8.36 5.10
C LEU A 137 -7.54 -7.10 5.76
N HIS A 138 -7.72 -6.01 5.01
CA HIS A 138 -8.36 -4.80 5.51
C HIS A 138 -9.76 -5.09 6.06
N VAL A 139 -10.59 -5.83 5.31
CA VAL A 139 -11.96 -6.24 5.70
C VAL A 139 -11.97 -7.16 6.93
N ILE A 140 -10.97 -8.03 7.08
CA ILE A 140 -10.79 -8.86 8.29
C ILE A 140 -10.46 -7.97 9.50
N LEU A 141 -9.51 -7.04 9.34
CA LEU A 141 -9.08 -6.11 10.39
C LEU A 141 -10.13 -5.05 10.75
N GLU A 142 -11.11 -4.79 9.88
CA GLU A 142 -12.23 -3.88 10.14
C GLU A 142 -13.22 -4.43 11.19
N GLY A 143 -13.33 -5.75 11.31
CA GLY A 143 -14.17 -6.41 12.32
C GLY A 143 -15.69 -6.34 12.06
N ASN A 144 -16.13 -5.66 10.99
CA ASN A 144 -17.55 -5.55 10.60
C ASN A 144 -18.22 -6.90 10.31
N GLY A 145 -17.45 -7.95 9.97
CA GLY A 145 -17.94 -9.33 9.79
C GLY A 145 -18.19 -10.11 11.08
N GLY A 146 -18.21 -9.46 12.25
CA GLY A 146 -18.56 -10.08 13.52
C GLY A 146 -17.49 -11.06 14.04
N SER A 147 -17.93 -12.15 14.68
CA SER A 147 -17.03 -13.10 15.34
C SER A 147 -16.08 -13.82 14.39
N GLN A 148 -16.50 -14.07 13.14
CA GLN A 148 -15.70 -14.81 12.14
C GLN A 148 -14.42 -14.05 11.76
N HIS A 149 -14.53 -12.76 11.40
CA HIS A 149 -13.35 -11.96 11.05
C HIS A 149 -12.39 -11.82 12.24
N ARG A 150 -12.93 -11.71 13.46
CA ARG A 150 -12.13 -11.64 14.68
C ARG A 150 -11.37 -12.95 14.95
N GLU A 151 -12.00 -14.10 14.72
CA GLU A 151 -11.37 -15.41 14.82
C GLU A 151 -10.30 -15.62 13.73
N GLU A 152 -10.61 -15.27 12.47
CA GLU A 152 -9.64 -15.33 11.36
C GLU A 152 -8.42 -14.44 11.61
N PHE A 153 -8.62 -13.22 12.11
CA PHE A 153 -7.51 -12.34 12.51
C PHE A 153 -6.64 -12.98 13.60
N PHE A 154 -7.23 -13.57 14.64
CA PHE A 154 -6.45 -14.25 15.68
C PHE A 154 -5.69 -15.48 15.15
N ILE A 155 -6.26 -16.22 14.20
CA ILE A 155 -5.56 -17.33 13.52
C ILE A 155 -4.36 -16.80 12.72
N LEU A 156 -4.55 -15.77 11.89
CA LEU A 156 -3.47 -15.16 11.11
C LEU A 156 -2.37 -14.58 12.00
N GLN A 157 -2.74 -13.84 13.04
CA GLN A 157 -1.80 -13.26 14.00
C GLN A 157 -1.04 -14.34 14.79
N GLY A 158 -1.73 -15.39 15.24
CA GLY A 158 -1.09 -16.53 15.90
C GLY A 158 -0.09 -17.25 15.00
N LEU A 159 -0.40 -17.46 13.72
CA LEU A 159 0.53 -18.02 12.74
C LEU A 159 1.78 -17.16 12.60
N VAL A 160 1.64 -15.84 12.38
CA VAL A 160 2.78 -14.92 12.24
C VAL A 160 3.61 -14.86 13.54
N GLN A 161 2.98 -14.80 14.71
CA GLN A 161 3.70 -14.73 15.99
C GLN A 161 4.38 -16.05 16.39
N SER A 162 3.90 -17.20 15.91
CA SER A 162 4.53 -18.50 16.15
C SER A 162 5.87 -18.70 15.41
N ARG A 163 6.18 -17.84 14.43
CA ARG A 163 7.31 -18.02 13.51
C ARG A 163 8.60 -17.39 14.00
N SER A 164 9.53 -18.25 14.42
CA SER A 164 10.90 -17.85 14.78
C SER A 164 11.80 -17.51 13.59
N ASP A 165 11.40 -17.87 12.35
CA ASP A 165 12.16 -17.55 11.14
C ASP A 165 11.98 -16.09 10.68
N LEU A 166 10.96 -15.38 11.19
CA LEU A 166 10.70 -13.98 10.87
C LEU A 166 11.65 -13.06 11.66
N THR A 167 12.73 -12.66 11.00
CA THR A 167 13.79 -11.80 11.53
C THR A 167 14.10 -10.69 10.53
N ALA A 168 14.77 -9.61 10.95
CA ALA A 168 15.18 -8.55 10.03
C ALA A 168 16.01 -9.08 8.84
N LYS A 169 16.81 -10.13 9.04
CA LYS A 169 17.65 -10.77 8.00
C LYS A 169 16.84 -11.60 6.98
N THR A 170 15.68 -12.13 7.36
CA THR A 170 14.82 -12.92 6.45
C THR A 170 13.78 -12.04 5.77
N LEU A 171 13.22 -11.06 6.49
CA LEU A 171 12.23 -10.11 5.98
C LEU A 171 12.78 -9.17 4.89
N ILE A 172 14.10 -8.95 4.82
CA ILE A 172 14.73 -8.20 3.72
C ILE A 172 14.56 -8.89 2.34
N ARG A 173 14.22 -10.19 2.32
CA ARG A 173 13.91 -10.97 1.10
C ARG A 173 12.41 -11.03 0.79
N ALA A 174 11.55 -10.43 1.63
CA ALA A 174 10.11 -10.39 1.42
C ALA A 174 9.76 -9.49 0.22
N HIS A 175 8.66 -9.82 -0.48
CA HIS A 175 8.01 -8.86 -1.37
C HIS A 175 7.47 -7.68 -0.55
N HIS A 176 7.38 -6.47 -1.11
CA HIS A 176 6.96 -5.29 -0.33
C HIS A 176 5.51 -5.45 0.21
N THR A 177 4.55 -5.82 -0.64
CA THR A 177 3.18 -6.19 -0.25
C THR A 177 3.12 -7.30 0.81
N GLN A 178 4.02 -8.29 0.73
CA GLN A 178 4.10 -9.38 1.72
C GLN A 178 4.43 -8.82 3.10
N LEU A 179 5.35 -7.86 3.14
CA LEU A 179 5.83 -7.23 4.36
C LEU A 179 4.76 -6.29 4.94
N GLU A 180 4.05 -5.52 4.10
CA GLU A 180 2.86 -4.76 4.51
C GLU A 180 1.82 -5.65 5.19
N ILE A 181 1.46 -6.77 4.55
CA ILE A 181 0.52 -7.78 5.07
C ILE A 181 1.01 -8.39 6.39
N LEU A 182 2.29 -8.78 6.48
CA LEU A 182 2.88 -9.33 7.71
C LEU A 182 2.90 -8.31 8.86
N VAL A 183 3.20 -7.04 8.58
CA VAL A 183 3.17 -5.95 9.57
C VAL A 183 1.73 -5.66 10.02
N ALA A 184 0.77 -5.60 9.11
CA ALA A 184 -0.64 -5.40 9.42
C ALA A 184 -1.19 -6.54 10.29
N ILE A 185 -0.89 -7.81 9.97
CA ILE A 185 -1.26 -8.98 10.79
C ILE A 185 -0.61 -8.92 12.19
N ASN A 186 0.70 -8.65 12.26
CA ASN A 186 1.42 -8.63 13.53
C ASN A 186 0.98 -7.47 14.45
N THR A 187 0.65 -6.31 13.88
CA THR A 187 0.30 -5.10 14.64
C THR A 187 -1.20 -4.91 14.89
N GLY A 188 -2.05 -5.50 14.04
CA GLY A 188 -3.50 -5.28 14.01
C GLY A 188 -3.92 -3.93 13.41
N ILE A 189 -3.07 -3.27 12.61
CA ILE A 189 -3.28 -1.90 12.11
C ILE A 189 -3.54 -1.91 10.60
N GLN A 190 -4.73 -1.48 10.20
CA GLN A 190 -5.18 -1.40 8.79
C GLN A 190 -4.36 -0.39 7.96
N ALA A 191 -3.84 0.67 8.58
CA ALA A 191 -3.15 1.75 7.89
C ALA A 191 -1.88 1.30 7.13
N PHE A 192 -1.27 0.17 7.49
CA PHE A 192 -0.16 -0.44 6.72
C PHE A 192 -0.59 -1.03 5.36
N LEU A 193 -1.90 -1.13 5.10
CA LEU A 193 -2.47 -1.64 3.86
C LEU A 193 -3.02 -0.52 2.97
N HIS A 194 -3.02 0.73 3.43
CA HIS A 194 -3.68 1.84 2.74
C HIS A 194 -2.85 2.32 1.54
N PRO A 195 -3.42 2.46 0.31
CA PRO A 195 -2.65 2.77 -0.90
C PRO A 195 -1.86 4.08 -0.87
N THR A 196 -2.24 5.05 -0.03
CA THR A 196 -1.50 6.32 0.11
C THR A 196 -0.39 6.29 1.15
N ILE A 197 -0.20 5.18 1.87
CA ILE A 197 0.78 5.04 2.94
C ILE A 197 1.94 4.19 2.43
N SER A 198 2.96 4.84 1.89
CA SER A 198 4.18 4.20 1.40
C SER A 198 5.31 4.27 2.44
N LEU A 199 5.51 3.18 3.17
CA LEU A 199 6.65 3.02 4.08
C LEU A 199 7.79 2.27 3.41
N SER A 200 9.03 2.65 3.74
CA SER A 200 10.21 1.94 3.24
C SER A 200 10.24 0.50 3.77
N GLN A 201 10.87 -0.41 3.01
CA GLN A 201 11.02 -1.80 3.44
C GLN A 201 11.75 -1.89 4.80
N THR A 202 12.78 -1.06 5.02
CA THR A 202 13.49 -0.93 6.30
C THR A 202 12.54 -0.47 7.42
N SER A 203 11.69 0.52 7.15
CA SER A 203 10.68 1.02 8.11
C SER A 203 9.72 -0.08 8.55
N LEU A 204 9.18 -0.84 7.58
CA LEU A 204 8.27 -1.96 7.84
C LEU A 204 8.96 -3.11 8.60
N ILE A 205 10.20 -3.48 8.24
CA ILE A 205 11.00 -4.48 8.96
C ILE A 205 11.18 -4.07 10.42
N GLU A 206 11.58 -2.83 10.68
CA GLU A 206 11.82 -2.35 12.04
C GLU A 206 10.54 -2.24 12.87
N VAL A 207 9.40 -1.89 12.27
CA VAL A 207 8.10 -1.99 12.94
C VAL A 207 7.79 -3.45 13.29
N PHE A 208 8.02 -4.39 12.36
CA PHE A 208 7.78 -5.82 12.59
C PHE A 208 8.63 -6.36 13.76
N VAL A 209 9.93 -6.01 13.81
CA VAL A 209 10.85 -6.46 14.87
C VAL A 209 10.87 -5.54 16.10
N TYR A 210 9.87 -4.66 16.25
CA TYR A 210 9.67 -3.80 17.42
C TYR A 210 10.81 -2.80 17.71
N LYS A 211 11.51 -2.36 16.67
CA LYS A 211 12.55 -1.32 16.71
C LYS A 211 12.09 0.06 16.27
N ARG A 212 10.95 0.14 15.56
CA ARG A 212 10.29 1.40 15.23
C ARG A 212 8.84 1.42 15.70
N CYS A 213 8.35 2.60 16.07
CA CYS A 213 6.98 2.82 16.49
C CYS A 213 5.97 2.43 15.39
N ARG A 214 4.99 1.57 15.75
CA ARG A 214 3.90 1.15 14.85
C ARG A 214 2.85 2.24 14.56
N ASN A 215 2.91 3.39 15.23
CA ASN A 215 2.12 4.55 14.83
C ASN A 215 2.82 5.24 13.64
N ILE A 216 2.17 5.22 12.49
CA ILE A 216 2.69 5.71 11.20
C ILE A 216 2.92 7.23 11.19
N ALA A 217 2.24 7.98 12.07
CA ALA A 217 2.53 9.41 12.28
C ALA A 217 3.73 9.65 13.23
N CYS A 218 4.08 8.67 14.06
CA CYS A 218 5.14 8.81 15.07
C CYS A 218 6.51 8.37 14.54
N GLN A 219 6.61 7.18 13.93
CA GLN A 219 7.82 6.59 13.32
C GLN A 219 9.14 6.60 14.13
N ASN A 220 9.11 6.98 15.41
CA ASN A 220 10.30 7.06 16.26
C ASN A 220 10.91 5.66 16.46
N GLU A 221 12.24 5.61 16.57
CA GLU A 221 12.95 4.40 16.99
C GLU A 221 12.65 4.10 18.46
N LEU A 222 12.76 2.82 18.85
CA LEU A 222 12.34 2.32 20.16
C LEU A 222 13.52 1.71 20.95
N PRO A 223 13.75 2.12 22.21
CA PRO A 223 13.01 3.13 23.00
C PRO A 223 13.06 4.57 22.43
N ALA A 224 11.94 5.28 22.49
CA ALA A 224 11.87 6.64 21.95
C ALA A 224 12.46 7.67 22.93
N GLY A 225 13.30 8.56 22.39
CA GLY A 225 14.05 9.55 23.19
C GLY A 225 15.04 8.91 24.16
N ASP A 226 15.66 7.79 23.79
CA ASP A 226 16.64 7.04 24.58
C ASP A 226 16.18 6.67 26.00
N CYS A 227 14.87 6.47 26.18
CA CYS A 227 14.29 6.20 27.48
C CYS A 227 14.71 4.83 28.04
N ALA A 228 15.66 4.84 28.98
CA ALA A 228 16.22 3.65 29.63
C ALA A 228 15.35 3.04 30.75
N CYS A 229 14.04 3.34 30.82
CA CYS A 229 13.18 2.79 31.86
C CYS A 229 12.75 1.34 31.53
N GLU A 230 12.51 0.53 32.57
CA GLU A 230 12.17 -0.90 32.41
C GLU A 230 10.96 -1.15 31.48
N ILE A 231 9.98 -0.25 31.50
CA ILE A 231 8.80 -0.35 30.63
C ILE A 231 9.19 -0.17 29.16
N CYS A 232 9.97 0.86 28.85
CA CYS A 232 10.41 1.15 27.49
C CYS A 232 11.39 0.10 26.95
N THR A 233 12.26 -0.46 27.79
CA THR A 233 13.24 -1.48 27.36
C THR A 233 12.59 -2.86 27.19
N ASN A 234 11.63 -3.23 28.03
CA ASN A 234 11.12 -4.60 28.08
C ASN A 234 9.80 -4.80 27.31
N ARG A 235 8.99 -3.75 27.09
CA ARG A 235 7.74 -3.87 26.32
C ARG A 235 8.00 -3.71 24.82
N LYS A 236 8.02 -4.84 24.11
CA LYS A 236 8.11 -4.90 22.65
C LYS A 236 7.12 -3.93 21.98
N GLY A 237 7.64 -2.97 21.22
CA GLY A 237 6.86 -2.08 20.37
C GLY A 237 6.18 -0.92 21.11
N PHE A 238 6.43 -0.75 22.41
CA PHE A 238 5.89 0.36 23.18
C PHE A 238 6.64 1.66 22.88
N CYS A 239 5.89 2.73 22.55
CA CYS A 239 6.44 4.07 22.39
C CYS A 239 5.90 5.00 23.49
N ASN A 240 6.79 5.43 24.40
CA ASN A 240 6.45 6.37 25.47
C ASN A 240 5.96 7.74 24.98
N LEU A 241 6.23 8.13 23.72
CA LEU A 241 5.81 9.42 23.16
C LEU A 241 4.38 9.44 22.63
N CYS A 242 3.78 8.29 22.29
CA CYS A 242 2.45 8.26 21.68
C CYS A 242 1.55 7.10 22.15
N MET A 243 2.01 6.20 23.01
CA MET A 243 1.20 5.07 23.50
C MET A 243 0.92 5.20 24.99
N CYS A 244 -0.30 4.82 25.37
CA CYS A 244 -0.72 4.75 26.76
C CYS A 244 0.06 3.65 27.48
N VAL A 245 0.76 4.02 28.55
CA VAL A 245 1.57 3.12 29.38
C VAL A 245 0.77 2.00 30.07
N ILE A 246 -0.56 2.10 30.13
CA ILE A 246 -1.43 1.04 30.67
C ILE A 246 -1.81 0.04 29.58
N CYS A 247 -2.46 0.47 28.49
CA CYS A 247 -3.03 -0.44 27.48
C CYS A 247 -2.17 -0.63 26.22
N ASN A 248 -1.02 0.05 26.09
CA ASN A 248 -0.12 0.06 24.92
C ASN A 248 -0.79 0.45 23.58
N LYS A 249 -1.98 1.05 23.62
CA LYS A 249 -2.66 1.63 22.45
C LYS A 249 -2.27 3.10 22.29
N PHE A 250 -2.44 3.59 21.08
CA PHE A 250 -2.38 5.00 20.72
C PHE A 250 -3.67 5.35 19.96
N ASP A 251 -3.95 6.64 19.87
CA ASP A 251 -4.94 7.21 18.97
C ASP A 251 -4.30 8.40 18.23
N PHE A 252 -5.14 9.26 17.65
CA PHE A 252 -4.72 10.50 16.97
C PHE A 252 -5.34 11.74 17.62
N GLU A 253 -5.82 11.62 18.87
CA GLU A 253 -6.36 12.75 19.62
C GLU A 253 -5.20 13.65 20.09
N VAL A 254 -5.19 14.89 19.58
CA VAL A 254 -4.23 15.93 19.97
C VAL A 254 -4.98 17.10 20.60
N ASN A 255 -4.28 17.93 21.38
CA ASN A 255 -4.87 19.10 22.04
C ASN A 255 -6.10 18.73 22.89
N THR A 256 -5.98 17.67 23.71
CA THR A 256 -7.08 17.06 24.47
C THR A 256 -6.70 16.83 25.94
N CYS A 257 -7.68 16.90 26.84
CA CYS A 257 -7.58 16.46 28.23
C CYS A 257 -7.73 14.94 28.38
N ARG A 258 -7.98 14.17 27.30
CA ARG A 258 -8.17 12.72 27.35
C ARG A 258 -6.87 11.91 27.53
N TRP A 259 -5.72 12.58 27.45
CA TRP A 259 -4.38 12.02 27.62
C TRP A 259 -3.58 12.78 28.66
N ILE A 260 -3.13 12.12 29.74
CA ILE A 260 -2.24 12.72 30.74
C ILE A 260 -0.78 12.26 30.57
N GLY A 261 0.13 13.23 30.55
CA GLY A 261 1.57 13.01 30.59
C GLY A 261 2.12 13.19 32.02
N CYS A 262 3.05 12.33 32.43
CA CYS A 262 3.79 12.54 33.68
C CYS A 262 4.84 13.66 33.52
N ASP A 263 4.79 14.65 34.42
CA ASP A 263 5.70 15.80 34.50
C ASP A 263 7.18 15.44 34.67
N LEU A 264 7.50 14.24 35.18
CA LEU A 264 8.87 13.82 35.49
C LEU A 264 9.48 12.79 34.53
N CYS A 265 8.69 11.90 33.94
CA CYS A 265 9.20 10.87 33.02
C CYS A 265 8.54 10.88 31.64
N SER A 266 7.69 11.87 31.36
CA SER A 266 7.04 12.12 30.05
C SER A 266 6.32 10.89 29.45
N HIS A 267 5.91 9.95 30.29
CA HIS A 267 5.07 8.82 29.89
C HIS A 267 3.60 9.25 29.86
N TRP A 268 2.91 8.91 28.77
CA TRP A 268 1.52 9.27 28.54
C TRP A 268 0.55 8.13 28.88
N THR A 269 -0.66 8.49 29.29
CA THR A 269 -1.72 7.57 29.70
C THR A 269 -3.09 8.13 29.28
N HIS A 270 -3.99 7.33 28.70
CA HIS A 270 -5.39 7.77 28.56
C HIS A 270 -5.99 7.99 29.94
N ILE A 271 -6.78 9.04 30.12
CA ILE A 271 -7.55 9.29 31.35
C ILE A 271 -8.44 8.09 31.68
N ASP A 272 -9.14 7.52 30.70
CA ASP A 272 -10.03 6.36 30.91
C ASP A 272 -9.28 5.16 31.50
N CYS A 273 -8.05 4.91 31.03
CA CYS A 273 -7.18 3.86 31.61
C CYS A 273 -6.70 4.23 33.00
N ALA A 274 -6.36 5.49 33.25
CA ALA A 274 -5.89 5.96 34.55
C ALA A 274 -7.01 5.95 35.61
N ILE A 275 -8.25 6.25 35.25
CA ILE A 275 -9.42 6.14 36.13
C ILE A 275 -9.72 4.66 36.42
N HIS A 276 -9.79 3.80 35.40
CA HIS A 276 -10.09 2.37 35.55
C HIS A 276 -9.12 1.66 36.50
N GLU A 277 -7.81 1.89 36.32
CA GLU A 277 -6.77 1.31 37.16
C GLU A 277 -6.56 2.07 38.50
N LYS A 278 -7.36 3.11 38.80
CA LYS A 278 -7.28 3.94 40.01
C LYS A 278 -5.93 4.66 40.20
N HIS A 279 -5.36 5.09 39.08
CA HIS A 279 -4.17 5.95 39.02
C HIS A 279 -4.50 7.44 39.13
N ILE A 280 -5.77 7.83 38.98
CA ILE A 280 -6.28 9.15 39.37
C ILE A 280 -7.03 9.00 40.68
N GLY A 281 -6.75 9.87 41.65
CA GLY A 281 -7.42 9.88 42.94
C GLY A 281 -6.83 10.86 43.94
N MET A 282 -7.48 10.95 45.10
CA MET A 282 -7.07 11.81 46.21
C MET A 282 -5.68 11.44 46.73
N GLY A 283 -4.80 12.42 46.85
CA GLY A 283 -3.45 12.27 47.41
C GLY A 283 -3.07 13.42 48.34
N PRO A 284 -1.96 13.30 49.09
CA PRO A 284 -1.54 14.35 50.03
C PRO A 284 -1.19 15.64 49.28
N SER A 285 -1.78 16.76 49.70
CA SER A 285 -1.44 18.09 49.19
C SER A 285 0.03 18.41 49.46
N LYS A 286 0.70 19.06 48.49
CA LYS A 286 2.09 19.54 48.65
C LYS A 286 2.27 20.53 49.80
N SER A 287 1.19 21.17 50.26
CA SER A 287 1.19 22.19 51.34
C SER A 287 0.90 21.62 52.74
N GLY A 288 0.46 20.35 52.84
CA GLY A 288 0.22 19.66 54.12
C GLY A 288 -0.94 20.17 55.00
N ALA A 289 -1.43 21.39 54.78
CA ALA A 289 -2.49 22.05 55.55
C ALA A 289 -3.88 22.02 54.88
N VAL A 290 -3.97 21.45 53.67
CA VAL A 290 -5.19 21.41 52.84
C VAL A 290 -5.69 19.97 52.77
N PRO A 291 -7.01 19.72 52.64
CA PRO A 291 -7.53 18.42 52.20
C PRO A 291 -6.77 17.90 50.97
N GLY A 292 -6.71 16.57 50.80
CA GLY A 292 -5.92 15.97 49.72
C GLY A 292 -6.27 16.56 48.34
N GLU A 293 -5.29 16.67 47.46
CA GLU A 293 -5.48 17.14 46.09
C GLU A 293 -5.81 15.95 45.18
N MET A 294 -6.58 16.18 44.10
CA MET A 294 -6.71 15.19 43.03
C MET A 294 -5.38 15.06 42.28
N LEU A 295 -4.75 13.88 42.31
CA LEU A 295 -3.43 13.63 41.72
C LEU A 295 -3.44 12.44 40.75
N PHE A 296 -2.57 12.50 39.73
CA PHE A 296 -2.30 11.38 38.84
C PHE A 296 -1.00 10.68 39.24
N ARG A 297 -1.08 9.40 39.62
CA ARG A 297 0.10 8.57 39.91
C ARG A 297 0.56 7.86 38.63
N CYS A 298 1.68 8.26 38.05
CA CYS A 298 2.19 7.66 36.82
C CYS A 298 2.44 6.15 36.97
N TRP A 299 1.96 5.34 36.02
CA TRP A 299 2.20 3.89 36.04
C TRP A 299 3.70 3.53 35.96
N ALA A 300 4.51 4.32 35.24
CA ALA A 300 5.93 4.04 35.03
C ALA A 300 6.79 4.37 36.26
N CYS A 301 6.87 5.65 36.64
CA CYS A 301 7.76 6.09 37.71
C CYS A 301 7.13 6.05 39.11
N LYS A 302 5.83 5.72 39.22
CA LYS A 302 5.02 5.69 40.46
C LYS A 302 4.93 7.03 41.22
N ARG A 303 5.45 8.12 40.67
CA ARG A 303 5.34 9.48 41.21
C ARG A 303 3.98 10.10 40.88
N ALA A 304 3.58 11.07 41.70
CA ALA A 304 2.34 11.82 41.52
C ALA A 304 2.61 13.12 40.75
N SER A 305 1.85 13.34 39.69
CA SER A 305 1.72 14.60 38.95
C SER A 305 0.40 15.28 39.36
N GLU A 306 0.39 16.61 39.32
CA GLU A 306 -0.74 17.44 39.74
C GLU A 306 -1.73 17.64 38.56
N LEU A 307 -3.04 17.61 38.81
CA LEU A 307 -4.07 17.50 37.77
C LEU A 307 -4.80 18.80 37.42
N LEU A 308 -5.04 19.68 38.39
CA LEU A 308 -5.77 20.94 38.19
C LEU A 308 -4.95 21.93 37.36
N GLY A 309 -3.66 22.09 37.68
CA GLY A 309 -2.73 22.87 36.87
C GLY A 309 -2.54 22.29 35.48
N TRP A 310 -2.45 20.96 35.37
CA TRP A 310 -2.35 20.29 34.06
C TRP A 310 -3.60 20.52 33.18
N VAL A 311 -4.80 20.33 33.72
CA VAL A 311 -6.05 20.62 32.99
C VAL A 311 -6.14 22.10 32.60
N LYS A 312 -5.77 23.01 33.51
CA LYS A 312 -5.72 24.45 33.26
C LYS A 312 -4.81 24.79 32.08
N ASP A 313 -3.58 24.26 32.06
CA ASP A 313 -2.62 24.49 30.98
C ASP A 313 -3.17 24.00 29.63
N VAL A 314 -3.81 22.83 29.58
CA VAL A 314 -4.46 22.30 28.36
C VAL A 314 -5.61 23.21 27.92
N PHE A 315 -6.50 23.63 28.83
CA PHE A 315 -7.60 24.53 28.47
C PHE A 315 -7.09 25.90 27.97
N GLN A 316 -6.08 26.48 28.62
CA GLN A 316 -5.50 27.77 28.21
C GLN A 316 -4.88 27.70 26.81
N GLN A 317 -4.22 26.60 26.46
CA GLN A 317 -3.56 26.43 25.17
C GLN A 317 -4.51 25.97 24.05
N CYS A 318 -5.51 25.15 24.36
CA CYS A 318 -6.28 24.39 23.36
C CYS A 318 -7.74 24.84 23.22
N ALA A 319 -8.40 25.26 24.30
CA ALA A 319 -9.85 25.55 24.29
C ALA A 319 -10.30 26.65 23.32
N PRO A 320 -9.49 27.67 22.95
CA PRO A 320 -9.87 28.64 21.92
C PRO A 320 -10.08 28.04 20.52
N ASN A 321 -9.53 26.84 20.25
CA ASN A 321 -9.56 26.18 18.94
C ASN A 321 -10.52 24.97 18.90
N TRP A 322 -11.23 24.66 19.99
CA TRP A 322 -12.20 23.56 20.03
C TRP A 322 -13.55 23.99 19.46
N ASP A 323 -14.15 23.13 18.64
CA ASP A 323 -15.57 23.22 18.29
C ASP A 323 -16.46 22.86 19.51
N ARG A 324 -17.78 22.99 19.33
CA ARG A 324 -18.78 22.72 20.36
C ARG A 324 -18.66 21.29 20.88
N GLU A 325 -18.57 20.33 19.97
CA GLU A 325 -18.56 18.90 20.28
C GLU A 325 -17.26 18.49 21.00
N ALA A 326 -16.12 19.04 20.59
CA ALA A 326 -14.84 18.89 21.28
C ALA A 326 -14.90 19.51 22.68
N LEU A 327 -15.32 20.78 22.81
CA LEU A 327 -15.41 21.45 24.11
C LEU A 327 -16.31 20.66 25.10
N ILE A 328 -17.43 20.09 24.64
CA ILE A 328 -18.26 19.20 25.47
C ILE A 328 -17.49 17.94 25.91
N ARG A 329 -16.79 17.25 24.99
CA ARG A 329 -16.00 16.04 25.30
C ARG A 329 -14.85 16.32 26.28
N GLU A 330 -14.21 17.48 26.16
CA GLU A 330 -13.10 17.86 27.04
C GLU A 330 -13.59 18.27 28.43
N LEU A 331 -14.68 19.04 28.52
CA LEU A 331 -15.34 19.33 29.79
C LEU A 331 -15.82 18.04 30.49
N ASP A 332 -16.43 17.10 29.77
CA ASP A 332 -16.83 15.79 30.30
C ASP A 332 -15.62 14.99 30.83
N SER A 333 -14.50 15.03 30.11
CA SER A 333 -13.27 14.36 30.55
C SER A 333 -12.74 14.97 31.86
N VAL A 334 -12.82 16.29 32.02
CA VAL A 334 -12.51 16.97 33.30
C VAL A 334 -13.51 16.62 34.39
N SER A 335 -14.81 16.59 34.10
CA SER A 335 -15.84 16.13 35.06
C SER A 335 -15.54 14.72 35.58
N ARG A 336 -15.10 13.81 34.70
CA ARG A 336 -14.73 12.44 35.09
C ARG A 336 -13.44 12.34 35.91
N ILE A 337 -12.49 13.26 35.72
CA ILE A 337 -11.28 13.39 36.57
C ILE A 337 -11.66 13.88 37.98
N PHE A 338 -12.48 14.94 38.08
CA PHE A 338 -12.74 15.64 39.34
C PHE A 338 -14.03 15.24 40.07
N GLY A 339 -14.87 14.36 39.50
CA GLY A 339 -16.13 13.94 40.12
C GLY A 339 -15.98 13.24 41.49
N GLY A 340 -14.78 12.72 41.80
CA GLY A 340 -14.41 12.18 43.12
C GLY A 340 -13.58 13.13 44.00
N SER A 341 -13.47 14.41 43.62
CA SER A 341 -12.65 15.41 44.34
C SER A 341 -13.25 15.75 45.71
N GLU A 342 -12.44 15.72 46.76
CA GLU A 342 -12.80 16.27 48.07
C GLU A 342 -12.32 17.73 48.21
N ASP A 343 -11.26 18.12 47.49
CA ASP A 343 -10.70 19.47 47.58
C ASP A 343 -11.65 20.54 47.03
N PRO A 344 -11.65 21.77 47.58
CA PRO A 344 -12.58 22.82 47.16
C PRO A 344 -12.40 23.28 45.71
N ALA A 345 -11.20 23.20 45.14
CA ALA A 345 -10.92 23.72 43.80
C ALA A 345 -11.39 22.73 42.72
N GLY A 346 -11.04 21.45 42.85
CA GLY A 346 -11.51 20.36 42.02
C GLY A 346 -13.03 20.19 42.07
N ARG A 347 -13.67 20.33 43.24
CA ARG A 347 -15.14 20.34 43.34
C ARG A 347 -15.78 21.55 42.64
N LYS A 348 -15.22 22.76 42.78
CA LYS A 348 -15.69 23.93 42.02
C LYS A 348 -15.55 23.69 40.51
N LEU A 349 -14.43 23.13 40.06
CA LEU A 349 -14.17 22.83 38.65
C LEU A 349 -15.16 21.79 38.10
N PHE A 350 -15.38 20.67 38.81
CA PHE A 350 -16.37 19.66 38.44
C PHE A 350 -17.75 20.28 38.17
N TRP A 351 -18.30 21.03 39.13
CA TRP A 351 -19.60 21.68 38.96
C TRP A 351 -19.61 22.72 37.83
N LYS A 352 -18.48 23.41 37.60
CA LYS A 352 -18.35 24.37 36.49
C LYS A 352 -18.37 23.67 35.13
N CYS A 353 -17.74 22.51 35.02
CA CYS A 353 -17.78 21.67 33.81
C CYS A 353 -19.20 21.20 33.52
N GLU A 354 -19.90 20.61 34.50
CA GLU A 354 -21.30 20.17 34.35
C GLU A 354 -22.24 21.32 33.94
N GLU A 355 -22.12 22.50 34.59
CA GLU A 355 -22.90 23.70 34.24
C GLU A 355 -22.69 24.13 32.78
N LEU A 356 -21.45 24.07 32.28
CA LEU A 356 -21.11 24.46 30.92
C LEU A 356 -21.52 23.41 29.89
N ILE A 357 -21.40 22.12 30.20
CA ILE A 357 -21.89 21.02 29.36
C ILE A 357 -23.39 21.17 29.11
N GLU A 358 -24.19 21.38 30.16
CA GLU A 358 -25.64 21.54 30.01
C GLU A 358 -26.01 22.83 29.26
N LYS A 359 -25.27 23.93 29.46
CA LYS A 359 -25.45 25.16 28.67
C LYS A 359 -25.13 24.95 27.19
N LEU A 360 -24.07 24.20 26.86
CA LEU A 360 -23.68 23.90 25.48
C LEU A 360 -24.68 22.99 24.78
N LYS A 361 -25.20 21.97 25.48
CA LYS A 361 -26.34 21.14 25.02
C LYS A 361 -27.60 21.99 24.83
N GLY A 362 -27.85 22.96 25.72
CA GLY A 362 -28.94 23.94 25.65
C GLY A 362 -28.76 25.05 24.61
N GLY A 363 -27.74 24.97 23.72
CA GLY A 363 -27.57 25.90 22.61
C GLY A 363 -26.73 27.16 22.89
N ALA A 364 -26.08 27.27 24.06
CA ALA A 364 -25.14 28.36 24.31
C ALA A 364 -23.96 28.32 23.32
N ALA A 365 -23.37 29.48 23.00
CA ALA A 365 -22.21 29.56 22.11
C ALA A 365 -20.93 29.03 22.77
N GLU A 366 -20.19 28.19 22.05
CA GLU A 366 -18.91 27.59 22.46
C GLU A 366 -17.85 28.64 22.83
N SER A 367 -17.76 29.75 22.09
CA SER A 367 -16.89 30.88 22.41
C SER A 367 -17.21 31.55 23.77
N ILE A 368 -18.48 31.52 24.22
CA ILE A 368 -18.88 32.05 25.53
C ILE A 368 -18.51 31.04 26.62
N ALA A 369 -18.80 29.75 26.43
CA ALA A 369 -18.45 28.71 27.39
C ALA A 369 -16.92 28.61 27.60
N CYS A 370 -16.16 28.65 26.51
CA CYS A 370 -14.69 28.70 26.52
C CYS A 370 -14.17 29.91 27.31
N ARG A 371 -14.70 31.12 27.07
CA ARG A 371 -14.33 32.30 27.86
C ARG A 371 -14.67 32.15 29.35
N VAL A 372 -15.83 31.57 29.68
CA VAL A 372 -16.26 31.38 31.07
C VAL A 372 -15.35 30.40 31.82
N ILE A 373 -14.95 29.27 31.22
CA ILE A 373 -14.04 28.33 31.90
C ILE A 373 -12.62 28.90 32.02
N LEU A 374 -12.14 29.67 31.03
CA LEU A 374 -10.84 30.34 31.09
C LEU A 374 -10.81 31.44 32.17
N MET A 375 -11.88 32.22 32.33
CA MET A 375 -11.99 33.19 33.44
C MET A 375 -12.05 32.48 34.81
N PHE A 376 -12.79 31.37 34.90
CA PHE A 376 -12.84 30.57 36.13
C PHE A 376 -11.46 30.08 36.58
N PHE A 377 -10.59 29.64 35.64
CA PHE A 377 -9.21 29.29 35.97
C PHE A 377 -8.35 30.50 36.45
N GLN A 378 -8.64 31.72 35.98
CA GLN A 378 -7.97 32.94 36.46
C GLN A 378 -8.45 33.33 37.88
N GLU A 379 -9.75 33.15 38.17
CA GLU A 379 -10.32 33.40 39.51
C GLU A 379 -9.75 32.44 40.57
N LEU A 380 -9.54 31.16 40.22
CA LEU A 380 -8.91 30.18 41.12
C LEU A 380 -7.47 30.57 41.53
N ASP A 381 -6.69 31.16 40.62
CA ASP A 381 -5.35 31.67 40.96
C ASP A 381 -5.42 32.81 41.98
N MET A 382 -6.36 33.74 41.80
CA MET A 382 -6.52 34.90 42.67
C MET A 382 -6.91 34.52 44.10
N ASP A 383 -7.83 33.56 44.27
CA ASP A 383 -8.25 33.05 45.58
C ASP A 383 -7.08 32.41 46.36
N SER A 384 -6.12 31.78 45.67
CA SER A 384 -4.95 31.15 46.30
C SER A 384 -3.94 32.16 46.91
N SER A 385 -3.99 33.42 46.47
CA SER A 385 -3.04 34.48 46.88
C SER A 385 -3.48 35.28 48.11
N ARG A 386 -4.71 35.10 48.59
CA ARG A 386 -5.28 35.89 49.69
C ARG A 386 -4.97 35.28 51.06
N ASN A 387 -3.77 35.53 51.55
CA ASN A 387 -3.46 35.36 52.98
C ASN A 387 -3.99 36.59 53.76
N PRO A 388 -4.93 36.44 54.72
CA PRO A 388 -5.62 37.58 55.33
C PRO A 388 -4.88 38.13 56.57
N GLU A 389 -3.71 38.74 56.36
CA GLU A 389 -3.01 39.53 57.39
C GLU A 389 -2.74 40.97 56.93
N SER A 390 -3.76 41.82 57.03
CA SER A 390 -3.60 43.21 57.47
C SER A 390 -4.98 43.80 57.81
N GLY A 391 -5.22 43.97 59.11
CA GLY A 391 -6.27 44.86 59.60
C GLY A 391 -5.61 46.16 60.01
N GLU A 392 -5.64 47.19 59.16
CA GLU A 392 -5.05 48.49 59.47
C GLU A 392 -6.06 49.65 59.36
N ASP A 393 -6.41 50.14 60.55
CA ASP A 393 -6.86 51.49 60.91
C ASP A 393 -7.25 52.45 59.75
N ARG A 394 -8.56 52.56 59.48
CA ARG A 394 -9.11 53.52 58.50
C ARG A 394 -9.11 54.94 59.09
N ARG A 395 -7.97 55.63 59.02
CA ARG A 395 -7.90 57.07 59.29
C ARG A 395 -8.71 57.87 58.26
N VAL A 396 -9.37 58.92 58.74
CA VAL A 396 -10.19 59.81 57.90
C VAL A 396 -9.26 60.79 57.17
N ILE A 397 -9.10 60.60 55.86
CA ILE A 397 -8.31 61.47 54.98
C ILE A 397 -9.06 62.79 54.73
N ALA A 398 -8.34 63.91 54.66
CA ALA A 398 -8.95 65.21 54.40
C ALA A 398 -9.51 65.30 52.95
N PRO A 399 -10.62 66.02 52.71
CA PRO A 399 -11.27 66.05 51.39
C PRO A 399 -10.36 66.45 50.22
N GLN A 400 -9.39 67.33 50.45
CA GLN A 400 -8.43 67.77 49.42
C GLN A 400 -7.46 66.65 49.00
N GLU A 401 -6.97 65.84 49.95
CA GLU A 401 -6.08 64.71 49.65
C GLU A 401 -6.81 63.58 48.95
N ALA A 402 -8.06 63.30 49.35
CA ALA A 402 -8.91 62.35 48.64
C ALA A 402 -9.14 62.77 47.17
N CYS A 403 -9.42 64.05 46.91
CA CYS A 403 -9.57 64.57 45.54
C CYS A 403 -8.28 64.47 44.72
N ASN A 404 -7.11 64.74 45.31
CA ASN A 404 -5.83 64.63 44.62
C ASN A 404 -5.48 63.17 44.29
N GLN A 405 -5.69 62.24 45.23
CA GLN A 405 -5.51 60.79 45.00
C GLN A 405 -6.46 60.27 43.91
N ILE A 406 -7.71 60.72 43.89
CA ILE A 406 -8.66 60.38 42.81
C ILE A 406 -8.18 60.93 41.46
N ALA A 407 -7.66 62.15 41.40
CA ALA A 407 -7.15 62.75 40.16
C ALA A 407 -5.95 61.96 39.60
N GLU A 408 -5.01 61.53 40.46
CA GLU A 408 -3.87 60.70 40.06
C GLU A 408 -4.31 59.32 39.53
N VAL A 409 -5.23 58.64 40.24
CA VAL A 409 -5.78 57.34 39.80
C VAL A 409 -6.53 57.47 38.47
N VAL A 410 -7.28 58.57 38.26
CA VAL A 410 -7.97 58.82 36.99
C VAL A 410 -6.99 59.11 35.86
N GLN A 411 -5.93 59.90 36.07
CA GLN A 411 -4.92 60.14 35.03
C GLN A 411 -4.14 58.87 34.68
N GLU A 412 -3.81 58.05 35.67
CA GLU A 412 -3.14 56.76 35.47
C GLU A 412 -4.04 55.75 34.74
N ALA A 413 -5.35 55.75 35.02
CA ALA A 413 -6.33 54.97 34.29
C ALA A 413 -6.43 55.42 32.82
N LEU A 414 -6.46 56.73 32.55
CA LEU A 414 -6.48 57.28 31.19
C LEU A 414 -5.23 56.89 30.38
N LYS A 415 -4.03 57.01 30.96
CA LYS A 415 -2.77 56.55 30.33
C LYS A 415 -2.78 55.05 30.01
N LYS A 416 -3.33 54.22 30.91
CA LYS A 416 -3.49 52.78 30.67
C LYS A 416 -4.49 52.49 29.56
N MET A 417 -5.59 53.24 29.48
CA MET A 417 -6.56 53.12 28.39
C MET A 417 -5.96 53.53 27.04
N GLU A 418 -5.14 54.58 27.00
CA GLU A 418 -4.41 55.04 25.81
C GLU A 418 -3.41 53.98 25.33
N MET A 419 -2.56 53.43 26.21
CA MET A 419 -1.65 52.33 25.86
C MET A 419 -2.39 51.08 25.36
N VAL A 420 -3.54 50.75 25.93
CA VAL A 420 -4.37 49.62 25.47
C VAL A 420 -5.02 49.93 24.11
N ALA A 421 -5.36 51.18 23.81
CA ALA A 421 -5.90 51.58 22.52
C ALA A 421 -4.83 51.51 21.42
N ASP A 422 -3.63 52.01 21.67
CA ASP A 422 -2.49 51.93 20.75
C ASP A 422 -2.07 50.47 20.48
N GLU A 423 -2.02 49.65 21.53
CA GLU A 423 -1.69 48.23 21.39
C GLU A 423 -2.77 47.48 20.59
N LYS A 424 -4.06 47.77 20.82
CA LYS A 424 -5.16 47.25 19.98
C LYS A 424 -5.05 47.69 18.53
N MET A 425 -4.71 48.95 18.27
CA MET A 425 -4.51 49.48 16.92
C MET A 425 -3.30 48.82 16.22
N ARG A 426 -2.22 48.56 16.95
CA ARG A 426 -1.06 47.80 16.46
C ARG A 426 -1.42 46.36 16.11
N MET A 427 -2.17 45.69 16.97
CA MET A 427 -2.63 44.31 16.76
C MET A 427 -3.63 44.21 15.60
N PHE A 428 -4.55 45.17 15.46
CA PHE A 428 -5.48 45.26 14.33
C PHE A 428 -4.74 45.42 13.01
N LYS A 429 -3.76 46.32 12.91
CA LYS A 429 -2.94 46.47 11.69
C LYS A 429 -2.21 45.19 11.30
N LYS A 430 -1.67 44.44 12.27
CA LYS A 430 -1.04 43.13 12.04
C LYS A 430 -2.04 42.08 11.56
N ALA A 431 -3.23 42.03 12.17
CA ALA A 431 -4.29 41.11 11.77
C ALA A 431 -4.78 41.40 10.33
N HIS A 432 -4.91 42.68 9.97
CA HIS A 432 -5.26 43.11 8.61
C HIS A 432 -4.21 42.67 7.59
N GLN A 433 -2.92 42.91 7.86
CA GLN A 433 -1.83 42.48 6.99
C GLN A 433 -1.73 40.95 6.83
N ALA A 434 -2.04 40.20 7.89
CA ALA A 434 -2.12 38.74 7.84
C ALA A 434 -3.33 38.26 7.01
N LEU A 435 -4.46 38.97 7.06
CA LEU A 435 -5.63 38.68 6.23
C LEU A 435 -5.34 38.96 4.75
N GLU A 436 -4.78 40.12 4.41
CA GLU A 436 -4.38 40.47 3.03
C GLU A 436 -3.38 39.45 2.45
N ALA A 437 -2.42 38.99 3.25
CA ALA A 437 -1.48 37.94 2.84
C ALA A 437 -2.19 36.59 2.58
N SER A 438 -3.16 36.22 3.42
CA SER A 438 -3.97 35.00 3.26
C SER A 438 -4.88 35.06 2.02
N GLU A 439 -5.49 36.22 1.74
CA GLU A 439 -6.31 36.43 0.54
C GLU A 439 -5.48 36.28 -0.74
N LEU A 440 -4.26 36.82 -0.79
CA LEU A 440 -3.34 36.64 -1.91
C LEU A 440 -2.89 35.18 -2.10
N GLU A 441 -2.65 34.44 -1.00
CA GLU A 441 -2.33 33.02 -1.06
C GLU A 441 -3.51 32.20 -1.61
N LEU A 442 -4.75 32.51 -1.19
CA LEU A 442 -5.96 31.87 -1.71
C LEU A 442 -6.14 32.11 -3.22
N ASP A 443 -5.87 33.32 -3.72
CA ASP A 443 -5.93 33.66 -5.14
C ASP A 443 -4.81 32.98 -5.97
N GLU A 444 -3.64 32.71 -5.36
CA GLU A 444 -2.61 31.88 -5.97
C GLU A 444 -3.02 30.41 -6.04
N LYS A 445 -3.55 29.85 -4.94
CA LYS A 445 -4.07 28.47 -4.93
C LYS A 445 -5.27 28.27 -5.86
N ALA A 446 -6.13 29.27 -6.03
CA ALA A 446 -7.20 29.23 -7.03
C ALA A 446 -6.65 29.11 -8.46
N ARG A 447 -5.55 29.81 -8.78
CA ARG A 447 -4.87 29.70 -10.09
C ARG A 447 -4.18 28.35 -10.28
N GLU A 448 -3.44 27.85 -9.28
CA GLU A 448 -2.85 26.51 -9.32
C GLU A 448 -3.90 25.42 -9.57
N VAL A 449 -5.05 25.49 -8.88
CA VAL A 449 -6.16 24.54 -9.07
C VAL A 449 -6.79 24.64 -10.46
N ALA A 450 -6.85 25.83 -11.06
CA ALA A 450 -7.33 26.00 -12.43
C ALA A 450 -6.38 25.37 -13.46
N GLU A 451 -5.07 25.57 -13.30
CA GLU A 451 -4.04 24.97 -14.16
C GLU A 451 -4.02 23.43 -14.06
N LEU A 452 -4.05 22.89 -12.84
CA LEU A 452 -4.13 21.43 -12.61
C LEU A 452 -5.40 20.80 -13.19
N LYS A 453 -6.53 21.53 -13.21
CA LYS A 453 -7.77 21.08 -13.88
C LYS A 453 -7.59 21.00 -15.40
N LEU A 454 -6.93 21.99 -16.02
CA LEU A 454 -6.65 22.00 -17.45
C LEU A 454 -5.65 20.89 -17.83
N GLU A 455 -4.59 20.70 -17.03
CA GLU A 455 -3.63 19.61 -17.24
C GLU A 455 -4.30 18.23 -17.12
N ARG A 456 -5.19 18.05 -16.14
CA ARG A 456 -5.99 16.82 -15.99
C ARG A 456 -6.89 16.56 -17.20
N GLN A 457 -7.53 17.60 -17.75
CA GLN A 457 -8.34 17.46 -18.97
C GLN A 457 -7.48 17.05 -20.18
N ARG A 458 -6.28 17.63 -20.32
CA ARG A 458 -5.33 17.26 -21.38
C ARG A 458 -4.83 15.82 -21.25
N LYS A 459 -4.47 15.38 -20.03
CA LYS A 459 -4.09 13.98 -19.75
C LYS A 459 -5.24 13.02 -20.03
N LYS A 460 -6.49 13.40 -19.74
CA LYS A 460 -7.67 12.60 -20.10
C LYS A 460 -7.78 12.41 -21.62
N GLN A 461 -7.68 13.49 -22.40
CA GLN A 461 -7.71 13.41 -23.87
C GLN A 461 -6.62 12.47 -24.43
N GLN A 462 -5.41 12.53 -23.88
CA GLN A 462 -4.32 11.62 -24.26
C GLN A 462 -4.60 10.15 -23.92
N ILE A 463 -5.29 9.87 -22.80
CA ILE A 463 -5.73 8.51 -22.44
C ILE A 463 -6.80 8.05 -23.43
N ASP A 464 -7.83 8.87 -23.69
CA ASP A 464 -8.92 8.56 -24.63
C ASP A 464 -8.37 8.25 -26.05
N GLU A 465 -7.35 8.99 -26.50
CA GLU A 465 -6.61 8.75 -27.75
C GLU A 465 -5.83 7.42 -27.74
N LEU A 466 -5.06 7.15 -26.68
CA LEU A 466 -4.27 5.92 -26.54
C LEU A 466 -5.17 4.68 -26.48
N GLU A 467 -6.30 4.74 -25.78
CA GLU A 467 -7.30 3.66 -25.78
C GLU A 467 -7.88 3.41 -27.17
N SER A 468 -8.10 4.47 -27.96
CA SER A 468 -8.60 4.34 -29.33
C SER A 468 -7.59 3.61 -30.21
N ILE A 469 -6.30 3.94 -30.10
CA ILE A 469 -5.20 3.25 -30.78
C ILE A 469 -5.11 1.78 -30.31
N ALA A 470 -5.23 1.53 -29.00
CA ALA A 470 -5.20 0.17 -28.45
C ALA A 470 -6.36 -0.69 -28.98
N ARG A 471 -7.59 -0.16 -29.02
CA ARG A 471 -8.75 -0.84 -29.61
C ARG A 471 -8.54 -1.18 -31.09
N LEU A 472 -8.00 -0.25 -31.87
CA LEU A 472 -7.68 -0.49 -33.29
C LEU A 472 -6.59 -1.57 -33.45
N LYS A 473 -5.55 -1.55 -32.60
CA LYS A 473 -4.47 -2.54 -32.64
C LYS A 473 -4.92 -3.94 -32.20
N GLN A 474 -5.86 -4.04 -31.26
CA GLN A 474 -6.47 -5.31 -30.90
C GLN A 474 -7.28 -5.88 -32.08
N ALA A 475 -8.15 -5.07 -32.71
CA ALA A 475 -8.94 -5.50 -33.86
C ALA A 475 -8.06 -5.90 -35.07
N GLU A 476 -6.93 -5.22 -35.28
CA GLU A 476 -5.92 -5.60 -36.27
C GLU A 476 -5.29 -6.96 -35.95
N ALA A 477 -4.90 -7.20 -34.70
CA ALA A 477 -4.33 -8.47 -34.25
C ALA A 477 -5.34 -9.63 -34.37
N ASP A 478 -6.59 -9.43 -33.97
CA ASP A 478 -7.66 -10.43 -34.07
C ASP A 478 -7.91 -10.84 -35.54
N MET A 479 -7.89 -9.87 -36.46
CA MET A 479 -8.02 -10.10 -37.90
C MET A 479 -6.83 -10.88 -38.47
N PHE A 480 -5.61 -10.59 -38.03
CA PHE A 480 -4.42 -11.37 -38.42
C PHE A 480 -4.47 -12.81 -37.87
N GLN A 481 -4.93 -12.99 -36.63
CA GLN A 481 -5.11 -14.32 -36.05
C GLN A 481 -6.15 -15.14 -36.82
N LEU A 482 -7.30 -14.54 -37.16
CA LEU A 482 -8.34 -15.19 -37.96
C LEU A 482 -7.80 -15.67 -39.32
N LYS A 483 -7.03 -14.82 -40.03
CA LYS A 483 -6.39 -15.21 -41.30
C LYS A 483 -5.35 -16.32 -41.14
N ALA A 484 -4.59 -16.32 -40.04
CA ALA A 484 -3.66 -17.40 -39.74
C ALA A 484 -4.40 -18.73 -39.48
N ASP A 485 -5.58 -18.67 -38.86
CA ASP A 485 -6.42 -19.83 -38.59
C ASP A 485 -7.06 -20.39 -39.86
N GLU A 486 -7.61 -19.52 -40.72
CA GLU A 486 -8.13 -19.88 -42.05
C GLU A 486 -7.04 -20.53 -42.93
N ALA A 487 -5.83 -19.95 -42.96
CA ALA A 487 -4.71 -20.50 -43.72
C ALA A 487 -4.28 -21.89 -43.22
N ARG A 488 -4.31 -22.13 -41.89
CA ARG A 488 -4.06 -23.46 -41.31
C ARG A 488 -5.13 -24.47 -41.73
N GLN A 489 -6.42 -24.09 -41.66
CA GLN A 489 -7.52 -24.99 -42.02
C GLN A 489 -7.49 -25.40 -43.51
N GLU A 490 -7.18 -24.47 -44.42
CA GLU A 490 -7.07 -24.81 -45.85
C GLU A 490 -5.81 -25.63 -46.15
N ALA A 491 -4.69 -25.39 -45.45
CA ALA A 491 -3.51 -26.25 -45.55
C ALA A 491 -3.81 -27.71 -45.11
N GLU A 492 -4.51 -27.90 -43.99
CA GLU A 492 -4.97 -29.22 -43.53
C GLU A 492 -5.96 -29.88 -44.51
N ARG A 493 -6.78 -29.09 -45.21
CA ARG A 493 -7.70 -29.58 -46.23
C ARG A 493 -6.94 -30.05 -47.48
N LEU A 494 -5.98 -29.26 -47.96
CA LEU A 494 -5.11 -29.63 -49.07
C LEU A 494 -4.28 -30.87 -48.75
N GLN A 495 -3.75 -30.99 -47.52
CA GLN A 495 -3.04 -32.18 -47.06
C GLN A 495 -3.94 -33.44 -47.12
N ARG A 496 -5.19 -33.35 -46.65
CA ARG A 496 -6.17 -34.44 -46.76
C ARG A 496 -6.45 -34.85 -48.21
N ILE A 497 -6.58 -33.88 -49.13
CA ILE A 497 -6.79 -34.15 -50.56
C ILE A 497 -5.57 -34.85 -51.17
N THR A 498 -4.35 -34.43 -50.84
CA THR A 498 -3.10 -35.03 -51.32
C THR A 498 -2.96 -36.47 -50.83
N LEU A 499 -3.22 -36.75 -49.55
CA LEU A 499 -3.22 -38.11 -48.99
C LEU A 499 -4.27 -39.00 -49.68
N ALA A 500 -5.49 -38.49 -49.90
CA ALA A 500 -6.54 -39.24 -50.59
C ALA A 500 -6.22 -39.52 -52.07
N LYS A 501 -5.51 -38.60 -52.76
CA LYS A 501 -5.03 -38.83 -54.13
C LYS A 501 -3.89 -39.85 -54.17
N ALA A 502 -2.95 -39.79 -53.23
CA ALA A 502 -1.86 -40.77 -53.12
C ALA A 502 -2.42 -42.18 -52.93
N ALA A 503 -3.31 -42.38 -51.95
CA ALA A 503 -3.95 -43.67 -51.69
C ALA A 503 -4.70 -44.23 -52.91
N LYS A 504 -5.43 -43.39 -53.66
CA LYS A 504 -6.10 -43.82 -54.91
C LYS A 504 -5.11 -44.18 -56.03
N SER A 505 -3.99 -43.49 -56.12
CA SER A 505 -2.92 -43.79 -57.08
C SER A 505 -2.24 -45.12 -56.76
N GLU A 506 -1.97 -45.39 -55.49
CA GLU A 506 -1.44 -46.67 -55.00
C GLU A 506 -2.43 -47.81 -55.25
N GLU A 507 -3.73 -47.61 -54.99
CA GLU A 507 -4.77 -48.61 -55.26
C GLU A 507 -4.88 -48.93 -56.76
N TYR A 508 -4.79 -47.92 -57.63
CA TYR A 508 -4.80 -48.12 -59.09
C TYR A 508 -3.54 -48.86 -59.57
N ALA A 509 -2.35 -48.47 -59.09
CA ALA A 509 -1.09 -49.14 -59.40
C ALA A 509 -1.13 -50.61 -58.96
N LYS A 510 -1.69 -50.90 -57.78
CA LYS A 510 -1.88 -52.27 -57.29
C LYS A 510 -2.77 -53.09 -58.22
N LYS A 511 -3.95 -52.58 -58.59
CA LYS A 511 -4.88 -53.27 -59.51
C LYS A 511 -4.27 -53.51 -60.90
N TYR A 512 -3.47 -52.56 -61.39
CA TYR A 512 -2.74 -52.72 -62.65
C TYR A 512 -1.70 -53.85 -62.57
N LEU A 513 -0.94 -53.93 -61.48
CA LEU A 513 0.03 -55.00 -61.25
C LEU A 513 -0.63 -56.37 -61.06
N GLU A 514 -1.75 -56.45 -60.33
CA GLU A 514 -2.56 -57.67 -60.20
C GLU A 514 -3.07 -58.16 -61.58
N LEU A 515 -3.56 -57.25 -62.44
CA LEU A 515 -3.98 -57.60 -63.80
C LEU A 515 -2.81 -58.11 -64.66
N ARG A 516 -1.65 -57.43 -64.62
CA ARG A 516 -0.44 -57.84 -65.35
C ARG A 516 0.09 -59.20 -64.90
N LEU A 517 -0.01 -59.52 -63.60
CA LEU A 517 0.35 -60.83 -63.07
C LEU A 517 -0.58 -61.92 -63.63
N ASN A 518 -1.90 -61.68 -63.60
CA ASN A 518 -2.90 -62.62 -64.14
C ASN A 518 -2.72 -62.87 -65.65
N GLU A 519 -2.41 -61.82 -66.43
CA GLU A 519 -2.10 -61.94 -67.86
C GLU A 519 -0.85 -62.82 -68.09
N ALA A 520 0.24 -62.58 -67.34
CA ALA A 520 1.47 -63.36 -67.43
C ALA A 520 1.30 -64.82 -66.98
N GLU A 521 0.46 -65.08 -65.98
CA GLU A 521 0.11 -66.45 -65.56
C GLU A 521 -0.72 -67.17 -66.63
N ALA A 522 -1.68 -66.49 -67.27
CA ALA A 522 -2.45 -67.05 -68.38
C ALA A 522 -1.56 -67.37 -69.60
N GLU A 523 -0.63 -66.47 -69.96
CA GLU A 523 0.34 -66.71 -71.04
C GLU A 523 1.26 -67.90 -70.73
N LYS A 524 1.78 -67.99 -69.50
CA LYS A 524 2.55 -69.14 -69.00
C LYS A 524 1.76 -70.45 -69.14
N LEU A 525 0.50 -70.47 -68.74
CA LEU A 525 -0.37 -71.66 -68.85
C LEU A 525 -0.62 -72.04 -70.32
N TYR A 526 -0.87 -71.05 -71.19
CA TYR A 526 -1.03 -71.27 -72.63
C TYR A 526 0.24 -71.85 -73.27
N LEU A 527 1.41 -71.28 -72.97
CA LEU A 527 2.70 -71.79 -73.45
C LEU A 527 2.97 -73.22 -72.95
N PHE A 528 2.68 -73.50 -71.68
CA PHE A 528 2.82 -74.84 -71.10
C PHE A 528 1.91 -75.86 -71.80
N GLN A 529 0.65 -75.50 -72.08
CA GLN A 529 -0.29 -76.35 -72.81
C GLN A 529 0.11 -76.54 -74.28
N LYS A 530 0.64 -75.50 -74.94
CA LYS A 530 1.19 -75.57 -76.31
C LYS A 530 2.38 -76.53 -76.39
N ILE A 531 3.34 -76.42 -75.46
CA ILE A 531 4.48 -77.34 -75.35
C ILE A 531 3.99 -78.78 -75.11
N ARG A 532 2.98 -78.98 -74.24
CA ARG A 532 2.39 -80.30 -74.00
C ARG A 532 1.78 -80.90 -75.27
N LEU A 533 1.04 -80.12 -76.05
CA LEU A 533 0.45 -80.56 -77.32
C LEU A 533 1.53 -80.84 -78.40
N GLN A 534 2.57 -80.01 -78.48
CA GLN A 534 3.70 -80.25 -79.39
C GLN A 534 4.46 -81.54 -79.02
N ASN A 535 4.63 -81.83 -77.73
CA ASN A 535 5.23 -83.09 -77.28
C ASN A 535 4.36 -84.30 -77.62
N VAL A 536 3.03 -84.23 -77.46
CA VAL A 536 2.11 -85.31 -77.87
C VAL A 536 2.13 -85.51 -79.39
N HIS A 537 2.13 -84.43 -80.19
CA HIS A 537 2.25 -84.53 -81.64
C HIS A 537 3.61 -85.12 -82.06
N SER A 538 4.69 -84.77 -81.36
CA SER A 538 6.03 -85.33 -81.57
C SER A 538 6.15 -86.82 -81.18
N ILE A 539 5.25 -87.33 -80.34
CA ILE A 539 5.13 -88.76 -80.04
C ILE A 539 4.34 -89.46 -81.14
N SER A 540 3.19 -88.90 -81.55
CA SER A 540 2.36 -89.43 -82.64
C SER A 540 3.11 -89.53 -83.99
N VAL A 541 3.91 -88.54 -84.36
CA VAL A 541 4.73 -88.58 -85.60
C VAL A 541 5.85 -89.62 -85.50
N LYS A 542 6.32 -89.97 -84.30
CA LYS A 542 7.28 -91.08 -84.11
C LYS A 542 6.62 -92.46 -84.24
N GLU A 543 5.33 -92.58 -83.92
CA GLU A 543 4.57 -93.82 -84.11
C GLU A 543 4.19 -94.03 -85.60
N GLU A 544 3.87 -92.96 -86.35
CA GLU A 544 3.65 -93.06 -87.80
C GLU A 544 4.95 -93.37 -88.58
N CYS A 545 6.11 -92.84 -88.15
CA CYS A 545 7.40 -93.20 -88.74
C CYS A 545 7.89 -94.64 -88.42
N GLN A 546 7.20 -95.40 -87.56
CA GLN A 546 7.56 -96.80 -87.25
C GLN A 546 6.67 -97.85 -87.93
N THR A 547 5.64 -97.44 -88.69
CA THR A 547 4.66 -98.36 -89.30
C THR A 547 4.73 -98.45 -90.83
N ASN A 548 5.71 -97.80 -91.46
CA ASN A 548 5.78 -97.72 -92.94
C ASN A 548 7.17 -98.04 -93.53
N GLU A 549 7.87 -99.08 -93.03
CA GLU A 549 9.13 -99.56 -93.64
C GLU A 549 9.38 -101.08 -93.44
N GLN A 550 8.57 -101.92 -94.11
CA GLN A 550 8.74 -103.37 -94.39
C GLN A 550 7.49 -103.81 -95.18
N LEU A 551 7.48 -104.29 -96.43
CA LEU A 551 8.30 -105.21 -97.24
C LEU A 551 7.76 -105.15 -98.70
N PRO A 552 8.26 -105.90 -99.72
CA PRO A 552 9.49 -106.69 -99.86
C PRO A 552 10.32 -106.32 -101.13
N VAL A 553 11.54 -106.87 -101.25
CA VAL A 553 12.24 -107.00 -102.55
C VAL A 553 12.35 -108.47 -102.94
N ARG A 554 11.94 -108.80 -104.16
CA ARG A 554 12.16 -110.11 -104.81
C ARG A 554 13.39 -110.06 -105.71
N THR A 555 14.11 -111.17 -105.78
CA THR A 555 14.96 -111.52 -106.94
C THR A 555 14.82 -113.02 -107.23
N ILE A 556 14.89 -113.34 -108.53
CA ILE A 556 14.83 -114.67 -109.18
C ILE A 556 16.05 -114.68 -110.13
N PRO A 557 16.72 -115.81 -110.44
CA PRO A 557 16.43 -117.20 -110.06
C PRO A 557 17.31 -117.78 -108.95
#